data_AF-A0A1B6Z7N2-F1
#
_entry.id   AF-A0A1B6Z7N2-F1
#
_cell.length_a   1.000
_cell.length_b   1.000
_cell.length_c   1.000
_cell.angle_alpha   90.00
_cell.angle_beta   90.00
_cell.angle_gamma   90.00
#
_symmetry.space_group_name_H-M   'P 1'
#
loop_
_entity.id
_entity.type
_entity.pdbx_description
1 polymer ?
#
loop_
_entity_poly.entity_id
_entity_poly.type
_entity_poly.pdbx_seq_one_letter_code
_entity_poly.pdbx_strand_id
1 'polypeptide(L)'
;MAAERLELFWRPASAKHLITISYGHMAGTCPMGSVLNADCEVLGVDGLRVVDASVMPTIPSGNTYLGCVMIAERVARKIKTATRK
;
A
#
# COMPACT_ATOMS: atom_id res chain seq x y z
N MET A 1 31.09 -30.19 -9.40
CA MET A 1 31.49 -29.72 -8.06
C MET A 1 31.53 -28.20 -7.89
N ALA A 2 31.88 -27.38 -8.89
CA ALA A 2 31.84 -25.90 -8.75
C ALA A 2 30.44 -25.30 -8.91
N ALA A 3 29.61 -25.84 -9.82
CA ALA A 3 28.26 -25.33 -10.10
C ALA A 3 27.27 -25.46 -8.93
N GLU A 4 27.25 -26.60 -8.22
CA GLU A 4 26.40 -26.80 -7.04
C GLU A 4 26.71 -25.84 -5.88
N ARG A 5 27.95 -25.35 -5.79
CA ARG A 5 28.38 -24.44 -4.71
C ARG A 5 27.89 -23.01 -4.90
N LEU A 6 27.64 -22.61 -6.15
CA LEU A 6 27.04 -21.32 -6.51
C LEU A 6 25.51 -21.36 -6.35
N GLU A 7 24.87 -22.48 -6.69
CA GLU A 7 23.45 -22.73 -6.40
C GLU A 7 23.15 -22.64 -4.90
N LEU A 8 24.02 -23.22 -4.06
CA LEU A 8 23.92 -23.12 -2.59
C LEU A 8 24.07 -21.70 -2.04
N PHE A 9 24.80 -20.82 -2.74
CA PHE A 9 24.99 -19.42 -2.36
C PHE A 9 23.73 -18.58 -2.61
N TRP A 10 22.98 -18.89 -3.69
CA TRP A 10 21.72 -18.22 -4.02
C TRP A 10 20.49 -18.86 -3.36
N ARG A 11 20.61 -20.05 -2.75
CA ARG A 11 19.54 -20.62 -1.94
C ARG A 11 19.24 -19.68 -0.77
N PRO A 12 18.03 -19.10 -0.67
CA PRO A 12 17.72 -18.26 0.45
C PRO A 12 17.80 -19.12 1.71
N ALA A 13 18.62 -18.69 2.68
CA ALA A 13 18.77 -19.35 3.97
C ALA A 13 17.44 -19.50 4.75
N SER A 14 16.37 -18.87 4.27
CA SER A 14 15.01 -18.94 4.79
C SER A 14 14.33 -20.31 4.64
N ALA A 15 14.86 -21.22 3.82
CA ALA A 15 14.23 -22.52 3.58
C ALA A 15 14.17 -23.46 4.81
N LYS A 16 14.78 -23.11 5.96
CA LYS A 16 14.86 -23.99 7.13
C LYS A 16 14.13 -23.52 8.39
N HIS A 17 13.58 -22.31 8.43
CA HIS A 17 12.78 -21.83 9.57
C HIS A 17 11.67 -20.87 9.08
N LEU A 18 10.69 -21.42 8.37
CA LEU A 18 9.58 -20.66 7.80
C LEU A 18 8.49 -20.40 8.86
N ILE A 19 8.69 -19.37 9.69
CA ILE A 19 7.53 -18.68 10.26
C ILE A 19 7.22 -17.53 9.31
N THR A 20 6.36 -17.79 8.33
CA THR A 20 5.82 -16.75 7.46
C THR A 20 4.86 -15.90 8.30
N ILE A 21 5.35 -14.77 8.79
CA ILE A 21 4.55 -13.76 9.50
C ILE A 21 4.24 -12.59 8.57
N SER A 22 3.10 -11.95 8.79
CA SER A 22 2.79 -10.70 8.10
C SER A 22 3.82 -9.63 8.45
N TYR A 23 4.33 -8.91 7.44
CA TYR A 23 5.20 -7.75 7.65
C TYR A 23 4.42 -6.52 8.15
N GLY A 24 3.08 -6.59 8.25
CA GLY A 24 2.24 -5.50 8.74
C GLY A 24 1.96 -4.39 7.71
N HIS A 25 2.20 -4.65 6.41
CA HIS A 25 1.97 -3.70 5.31
C HIS A 25 0.74 -4.06 4.46
N MET A 26 -0.39 -4.28 5.13
CA MET A 26 -1.66 -4.56 4.43
C MET A 26 -2.11 -3.31 3.67
N ALA A 27 -2.43 -3.47 2.38
CA ALA A 27 -2.86 -2.38 1.50
C ALA A 27 -3.73 -2.93 0.35
N GLY A 28 -4.41 -2.03 -0.38
CA GLY A 28 -5.06 -2.36 -1.65
C GLY A 28 -6.44 -3.04 -1.58
N THR A 29 -7.12 -3.02 -0.43
CA THR A 29 -8.50 -3.55 -0.32
C THR A 29 -9.57 -2.61 -0.90
N CYS A 30 -9.26 -1.31 -1.09
CA CYS A 30 -10.13 -0.31 -1.72
C CYS A 30 -9.34 0.49 -2.76
N PRO A 31 -8.76 -0.12 -3.81
CA PRO A 31 -7.73 0.54 -4.60
C PRO A 31 -8.27 1.62 -5.54
N MET A 32 -7.48 2.69 -5.70
CA MET A 32 -7.72 3.70 -6.74
C MET A 32 -7.78 3.07 -8.13
N GLY A 33 -8.71 3.56 -8.95
CA GLY A 33 -8.95 3.07 -10.30
C GLY A 33 -9.96 1.91 -10.41
N SER A 34 -10.40 1.33 -9.29
CA SER A 34 -11.45 0.29 -9.30
C SER A 34 -12.52 0.46 -8.22
N VAL A 35 -12.13 0.90 -7.01
CA VAL A 35 -13.05 1.23 -5.91
C VAL A 35 -13.14 2.73 -5.68
N LEU A 36 -12.00 3.43 -5.86
CA LEU A 36 -11.88 4.87 -5.65
C LEU A 36 -11.46 5.59 -6.93
N ASN A 37 -11.82 6.86 -7.07
CA ASN A 37 -11.19 7.74 -8.06
C ASN A 37 -9.82 8.27 -7.58
N ALA A 38 -9.16 9.09 -8.39
CA ALA A 38 -7.84 9.67 -8.08
C ALA A 38 -7.84 10.63 -6.87
N ASP A 39 -9.02 11.03 -6.40
CA ASP A 39 -9.23 11.91 -5.26
C ASP A 39 -9.69 11.17 -4.01
N CYS A 40 -9.54 9.84 -4.02
CA CYS A 40 -9.88 8.93 -2.93
C CYS A 40 -11.38 8.90 -2.60
N GLU A 41 -12.23 9.29 -3.55
CA GLU A 41 -13.69 9.24 -3.43
C GLU A 41 -14.21 7.87 -3.87
N VAL A 42 -15.18 7.34 -3.12
CA VAL A 42 -15.80 6.06 -3.42
C VAL A 42 -16.65 6.17 -4.68
N LEU A 43 -16.38 5.32 -5.66
CA LEU A 43 -17.12 5.31 -6.92
C LEU A 43 -18.60 4.98 -6.65
N GLY A 44 -19.50 5.83 -7.14
CA GLY A 44 -20.95 5.65 -6.99
C GLY A 44 -21.52 6.03 -5.62
N VAL A 45 -20.73 6.61 -4.71
CA VAL A 45 -21.20 7.09 -3.39
C VAL A 45 -20.76 8.52 -3.17
N ASP A 46 -21.73 9.41 -3.00
CA ASP A 46 -21.45 10.83 -2.78
C ASP A 46 -20.93 11.11 -1.37
N GLY A 47 -19.97 12.04 -1.28
CA GLY A 47 -19.47 12.56 -0.01
C GLY A 47 -18.62 11.59 0.82
N LEU A 48 -18.34 10.38 0.33
CA LEU A 48 -17.54 9.37 1.03
C LEU A 48 -16.14 9.23 0.44
N ARG A 49 -15.13 9.22 1.32
CA ARG A 49 -13.72 8.97 0.97
C ARG A 49 -13.10 7.91 1.87
N VAL A 50 -12.13 7.18 1.33
CA VAL A 50 -11.26 6.26 2.10
C VAL A 50 -9.84 6.79 2.00
N VAL A 51 -9.11 6.89 3.11
CA VAL A 51 -7.82 7.62 3.15
C VAL A 51 -6.79 6.91 4.04
N ASP A 52 -6.60 5.61 3.82
CA ASP A 52 -5.62 4.77 4.50
C ASP A 52 -4.83 3.91 3.49
N ALA A 53 -4.14 2.86 3.93
CA ALA A 53 -3.37 1.98 3.04
C ALA A 53 -4.23 1.24 2.01
N SER A 54 -5.53 1.05 2.26
CA SER A 54 -6.42 0.32 1.36
C SER A 54 -6.54 0.98 -0.02
N VAL A 55 -6.29 2.29 -0.11
CA VAL A 55 -6.40 3.08 -1.35
C VAL A 55 -5.30 2.79 -2.35
N MET A 56 -4.16 2.27 -1.89
CA MET A 56 -2.97 2.05 -2.71
C MET A 56 -3.22 0.88 -3.68
N PRO A 57 -3.17 1.08 -5.02
CA PRO A 57 -3.42 -0.01 -5.98
C PRO A 57 -2.43 -1.17 -5.86
N THR A 58 -1.21 -0.88 -5.44
CA THR A 58 -0.13 -1.83 -5.21
C THR A 58 0.63 -1.43 -3.95
N ILE A 59 1.08 -2.41 -3.16
CA ILE A 59 1.93 -2.14 -1.98
C ILE A 59 3.21 -1.44 -2.46
N PRO A 60 3.59 -0.28 -1.89
CA PRO A 60 4.82 0.40 -2.26
C PRO A 60 6.05 -0.42 -1.84
N SER A 61 7.17 -0.24 -2.53
CA SER A 61 8.46 -0.90 -2.19
C SER A 61 9.14 -0.34 -0.93
N GLY A 62 8.37 0.18 0.02
CA GLY A 62 8.82 0.76 1.28
C GLY A 62 7.73 0.69 2.36
N ASN A 63 8.00 1.27 3.54
CA ASN A 63 7.05 1.24 4.65
C ASN A 63 5.78 2.02 4.33
N THR A 64 4.61 1.42 4.58
CA THR A 64 3.30 2.00 4.21
C THR A 64 2.94 3.23 5.04
N TYR A 65 3.51 3.40 6.23
CA TYR A 65 3.20 4.50 7.15
C TYR A 65 3.32 5.88 6.49
N LEU A 66 4.46 6.19 5.87
CA LEU A 66 4.67 7.50 5.23
C LEU A 66 3.71 7.68 4.04
N GLY A 67 3.44 6.61 3.29
CA GLY A 67 2.44 6.62 2.22
C GLY A 67 1.06 7.02 2.75
N CYS A 68 0.60 6.41 3.83
CA CYS A 68 -0.68 6.75 4.46
C CYS A 68 -0.73 8.21 4.91
N VAL A 69 0.31 8.70 5.59
CA VAL A 69 0.38 10.09 6.04
C VAL A 69 0.31 11.07 4.86
N MET A 70 1.04 10.79 3.77
CA MET A 70 1.03 11.66 2.59
C MET A 70 -0.33 11.69 1.88
N ILE A 71 -1.01 10.54 1.77
CA ILE A 71 -2.35 10.44 1.19
C ILE A 71 -3.34 11.25 2.05
N ALA A 72 -3.30 11.06 3.38
CA ALA A 72 -4.13 11.79 4.33
C ALA A 72 -3.94 13.31 4.23
N GLU A 73 -2.69 13.79 4.22
CA GLU A 73 -2.37 15.21 4.09
C GLU A 73 -2.88 15.82 2.77
N ARG A 74 -2.73 15.08 1.66
CA ARG A 74 -3.23 15.52 0.34
C ARG A 74 -4.75 15.69 0.36
N VAL A 75 -5.48 14.70 0.87
CA VAL A 75 -6.96 14.74 0.91
C VAL A 75 -7.45 15.80 1.90
N ALA A 76 -6.83 15.88 3.09
CA ALA A 76 -7.17 16.90 4.10
C ALA A 76 -7.02 18.32 3.56
N ARG A 77 -5.95 18.59 2.78
CA ARG A 77 -5.76 19.88 2.10
C ARG A 77 -6.91 20.19 1.14
N LYS A 78 -7.31 19.22 0.31
CA LYS A 78 -8.42 19.40 -0.64
C LYS A 78 -9.74 19.70 0.07
N ILE A 79 -10.05 18.95 1.13
CA ILE A 79 -11.26 19.16 1.94
C ILE A 79 -11.25 20.57 2.54
N LYS A 80 -10.15 20.98 3.19
CA LYS A 80 -10.02 22.32 3.78
C LYS A 80 -10.20 23.45 2.75
N THR A 81 -9.70 23.28 1.53
CA THR A 81 -9.89 24.25 0.46
C THR A 81 -11.33 24.29 -0.03
N ALA A 82 -12.00 23.15 -0.16
CA ALA A 82 -13.40 23.07 -0.59
C ALA A 82 -14.37 23.71 0.41
N THR A 83 -14.12 23.60 1.71
CA THR A 83 -14.97 24.14 2.78
C THR A 83 -14.82 25.67 3.00
N ARG A 84 -13.85 26.32 2.36
CA ARG A 84 -13.62 27.78 2.49
C ARG A 84 -14.42 28.64 1.49
N LYS A 85 -15.48 28.09 0.89
CA LYS A 85 -16.46 28.85 0.10
C LYS A 85 -17.61 29.30 0.99
#